data_AF-A0A953TEX2-F1
#
_entry.id   AF-A0A953TEX2-F1
#
_cell.length_a   1.000
_cell.length_b   1.000
_cell.length_c   1.000
_cell.angle_alpha   90.00
_cell.angle_beta   90.00
_cell.angle_gamma   90.00
#
_symmetry.space_group_name_H-M   'P 1'
#
loop_
_entity.id
_entity.type
_entity.pdbx_description
1 polymer ?
#
loop_
_entity_poly.entity_id
_entity_poly.type
_entity_poly.pdbx_seq_one_letter_code
_entity_poly.pdbx_strand_id
1 'polypeptide(L)'
;MAIQATPEQRALYDALSQTADSAGQRLRSFMKLVDSDSRPADYNLQVIGLRDLLEKTEDDSEIFLGSFSSQQKSRLKAPSKKLTKAGAELSRLISILEQESEHPALDHEHLSRLGEDLGKALAGLRSEQLHLGKLMGIPDGSS
;
A
#
# COMPACT_ATOMS: atom_id res chain seq x y z
N MET A 1 -14.55 -25.95 -10.05
CA MET A 1 -14.68 -24.58 -10.61
C MET A 1 -13.49 -23.75 -10.15
N ALA A 2 -12.71 -23.23 -11.10
CA ALA A 2 -11.65 -22.28 -10.83
C ALA A 2 -12.24 -20.98 -10.26
N ILE A 3 -11.53 -20.33 -9.34
CA ILE A 3 -11.90 -18.99 -8.89
C ILE A 3 -11.36 -18.04 -9.96
N GLN A 4 -12.25 -17.31 -10.62
CA GLN A 4 -11.88 -16.33 -11.61
C GLN A 4 -12.33 -14.96 -11.14
N ALA A 5 -11.45 -13.97 -11.31
CA ALA A 5 -11.80 -12.58 -11.09
C ALA A 5 -12.86 -12.14 -12.12
N THR A 6 -13.89 -11.44 -11.64
CA THR A 6 -14.80 -10.68 -12.51
C THR A 6 -14.07 -9.53 -13.19
N PRO A 7 -14.61 -8.94 -14.27
CA PRO A 7 -14.03 -7.73 -14.88
C PRO A 7 -13.85 -6.58 -13.88
N GLU A 8 -14.83 -6.39 -12.99
CA GLU A 8 -14.76 -5.40 -11.92
C GLU A 8 -13.62 -5.69 -10.93
N GLN A 9 -13.47 -6.94 -10.50
CA GLN A 9 -12.36 -7.36 -9.62
C GLN A 9 -10.99 -7.15 -10.28
N ARG A 10 -10.87 -7.33 -11.60
CA ARG A 10 -9.64 -7.03 -12.34
C ARG A 10 -9.36 -5.52 -12.34
N ALA A 11 -10.38 -4.70 -12.60
CA ALA A 11 -10.22 -3.24 -12.55
C ALA A 11 -9.80 -2.74 -11.15
N LEU A 12 -10.39 -3.29 -10.09
CA LEU A 12 -10.00 -2.98 -8.71
C LEU A 12 -8.56 -3.44 -8.39
N TYR A 13 -8.17 -4.62 -8.87
CA TYR A 13 -6.79 -5.11 -8.75
C TYR A 13 -5.78 -4.21 -9.48
N ASP A 14 -6.14 -3.74 -10.68
CA ASP A 14 -5.28 -2.85 -11.47
C ASP A 14 -5.16 -1.48 -10.79
N ALA A 15 -6.27 -0.93 -10.28
CA ALA A 15 -6.28 0.31 -9.53
C ALA A 15 -5.38 0.23 -8.29
N LEU A 16 -5.50 -0.84 -7.50
CA LEU A 16 -4.62 -1.11 -6.35
C LEU A 16 -3.15 -1.23 -6.76
N SER A 17 -2.85 -1.88 -7.88
CA SER A 17 -1.48 -1.98 -8.39
C SER A 17 -0.91 -0.61 -8.72
N GLN A 18 -1.70 0.24 -9.41
CA GLN A 18 -1.30 1.58 -9.81
C GLN A 18 -1.07 2.52 -8.62
N THR A 19 -1.93 2.45 -7.60
CA THR A 19 -1.75 3.24 -6.38
C THR A 19 -0.56 2.78 -5.57
N ALA A 20 -0.36 1.46 -5.42
CA ALA A 20 0.82 0.91 -4.75
C ALA A 20 2.13 1.27 -5.47
N ASP A 21 2.13 1.31 -6.81
CA ASP A 21 3.29 1.78 -7.60
C ASP A 21 3.57 3.27 -7.38
N SER A 22 2.52 4.09 -7.39
CA SER A 22 2.62 5.53 -7.14
C SER A 22 3.11 5.83 -5.72
N ALA A 23 2.57 5.14 -4.71
CA ALA A 23 3.01 5.21 -3.33
C ALA A 23 4.48 4.80 -3.19
N GLY A 24 4.91 3.73 -3.87
CA GLY A 24 6.30 3.29 -3.88
C GLY A 24 7.25 4.30 -4.53
N GLN A 25 6.83 4.98 -5.59
CA GLN A 25 7.60 6.09 -6.19
C GLN A 25 7.71 7.28 -5.23
N ARG A 26 6.59 7.67 -4.61
CA ARG A 26 6.55 8.78 -3.66
C ARG A 26 7.38 8.49 -2.41
N LEU A 27 7.36 7.25 -1.91
CA LEU A 27 8.17 6.82 -0.78
C LEU A 27 9.67 6.92 -1.08
N ARG A 28 10.10 6.51 -2.28
CA ARG A 28 11.50 6.69 -2.70
C ARG A 28 11.90 8.16 -2.77
N SER A 29 11.00 9.03 -3.23
CA SER A 29 11.26 10.47 -3.23
C SER A 29 11.35 11.01 -1.80
N PHE A 30 10.44 10.59 -0.90
CA PHE A 30 10.49 10.95 0.52
C PHE A 30 11.80 10.52 1.17
N MET A 31 12.28 9.29 0.94
CA MET A 31 13.57 8.83 1.49
C MET A 31 14.75 9.71 1.06
N LYS A 32 14.77 10.19 -0.19
CA LYS A 32 15.81 11.13 -0.64
C LYS A 32 15.74 12.47 0.09
N LEU A 33 14.55 12.90 0.51
CA LEU A 33 14.38 14.12 1.31
C LEU A 33 14.84 13.92 2.73
N VAL A 34 14.58 12.73 3.31
CA VAL A 34 15.10 12.36 4.63
C VAL A 34 16.62 12.36 4.63
N ASP A 35 17.26 11.84 3.57
CA ASP A 35 18.72 11.82 3.40
C ASP A 35 19.37 13.21 3.22
N SER A 36 18.57 14.28 3.14
CA SER A 36 19.08 15.64 3.00
C SER A 36 19.42 16.27 4.35
N ASP A 37 20.48 17.10 4.40
CA ASP A 37 20.97 17.76 5.63
C ASP A 37 19.92 18.67 6.32
N SER A 38 18.90 19.10 5.58
CA SER A 38 17.80 19.94 6.10
C SER A 38 16.49 19.62 5.42
N ARG A 39 15.38 19.71 6.16
CA ARG A 39 14.04 19.56 5.61
C ARG A 39 13.74 20.68 4.61
N PRO A 40 13.33 20.36 3.37
CA PRO A 40 13.00 21.38 2.38
C PRO A 40 11.72 22.13 2.76
N ALA A 41 11.51 23.30 2.17
CA ALA A 41 10.34 24.14 2.44
C ALA A 41 9.00 23.46 2.13
N ASP A 42 8.99 22.48 1.22
CA ASP A 42 7.81 21.70 0.84
C ASP A 42 7.69 20.36 1.58
N TYR A 43 8.52 20.11 2.61
CA TYR A 43 8.54 18.84 3.35
C TYR A 43 7.16 18.35 3.78
N ASN A 44 6.34 19.21 4.40
CA ASN A 44 5.00 18.84 4.84
C ASN A 44 4.10 18.41 3.66
N LEU A 45 4.19 19.09 2.50
CA LEU A 45 3.45 18.70 1.30
C LEU A 45 3.93 17.35 0.75
N GLN A 46 5.21 17.04 0.91
CA GLN A 46 5.78 15.75 0.51
C GLN A 46 5.28 14.62 1.40
N VAL A 47 5.26 14.83 2.72
CA VAL A 47 4.70 13.91 3.72
C VAL A 47 3.22 13.67 3.50
N ILE A 48 2.41 14.72 3.34
CA ILE A 48 0.96 14.62 3.06
C ILE A 48 0.73 13.82 1.78
N GLY A 49 1.41 14.16 0.68
CA GLY A 49 1.23 13.44 -0.57
C GLY A 49 1.68 11.97 -0.53
N LEU A 50 2.63 11.62 0.34
CA LEU A 50 2.98 10.22 0.59
C LEU A 50 1.87 9.53 1.40
N ARG A 51 1.41 10.15 2.48
CA ARG A 51 0.33 9.64 3.33
C ARG A 51 -0.92 9.34 2.51
N ASP A 52 -1.40 10.30 1.72
CA ASP A 52 -2.63 10.15 0.93
C ASP A 52 -2.53 8.99 -0.08
N LEU A 53 -1.35 8.74 -0.66
CA LEU A 53 -1.15 7.61 -1.58
C LEU A 53 -1.11 6.26 -0.86
N LEU A 54 -0.54 6.22 0.34
CA LEU A 54 -0.50 5.01 1.17
C LEU A 54 -1.90 4.68 1.71
N GLU A 55 -2.64 5.68 2.18
CA GLU A 55 -4.07 5.55 2.57
C GLU A 55 -4.89 5.03 1.41
N LYS A 56 -4.77 5.64 0.23
CA LYS A 56 -5.48 5.15 -0.95
C LYS A 56 -5.10 3.72 -1.32
N THR A 57 -3.84 3.32 -1.14
CA THR A 57 -3.41 1.93 -1.38
C THR A 57 -4.07 0.95 -0.40
N GLU A 58 -4.21 1.36 0.86
CA GLU A 58 -4.87 0.59 1.90
C GLU A 58 -6.38 0.48 1.62
N ASP A 59 -7.06 1.60 1.33
CA ASP A 59 -8.47 1.66 0.91
C ASP A 59 -8.74 0.79 -0.33
N ASP A 60 -7.94 0.94 -1.39
CA ASP A 60 -8.08 0.15 -2.62
C ASP A 60 -7.95 -1.36 -2.32
N SER A 61 -7.13 -1.73 -1.32
CA SER A 61 -6.97 -3.12 -0.89
C SER A 61 -8.21 -3.65 -0.16
N GLU A 62 -8.83 -2.82 0.68
CA GLU A 62 -10.08 -3.15 1.36
C GLU A 62 -11.23 -3.28 0.36
N ILE A 63 -11.34 -2.33 -0.58
CA ILE A 63 -12.36 -2.34 -1.65
C ILE A 63 -12.20 -3.60 -2.50
N PHE A 64 -10.97 -3.94 -2.90
CA PHE A 64 -10.70 -5.16 -3.66
C PHE A 64 -11.16 -6.42 -2.91
N LEU A 65 -10.82 -6.56 -1.64
CA LEU A 65 -11.28 -7.68 -0.80
C LEU A 65 -12.79 -7.68 -0.58
N GLY A 66 -13.39 -6.49 -0.46
CA GLY A 66 -14.82 -6.27 -0.29
C GLY A 66 -15.64 -6.82 -1.45
N SER A 67 -15.09 -6.72 -2.67
CA SER A 67 -15.72 -7.19 -3.92
C SER A 67 -15.84 -8.71 -4.04
N PHE A 68 -15.26 -9.50 -3.13
CA PHE A 68 -15.26 -10.95 -3.24
C PHE A 68 -16.66 -11.53 -2.96
N SER A 69 -17.12 -12.42 -3.83
CA SER A 69 -18.33 -13.21 -3.61
C SER A 69 -18.18 -14.15 -2.40
N SER A 70 -19.29 -14.65 -1.85
CA SER A 70 -19.26 -15.59 -0.72
C SER A 70 -18.43 -16.85 -1.01
N GLN A 71 -18.46 -17.35 -2.26
CA GLN A 71 -17.65 -18.49 -2.67
C GLN A 71 -16.15 -18.13 -2.71
N GLN A 72 -15.80 -16.94 -3.21
CA GLN A 72 -14.43 -16.44 -3.20
C GLN A 72 -13.91 -16.25 -1.77
N LYS A 73 -14.69 -15.60 -0.90
CA LYS A 73 -14.34 -15.40 0.53
C LYS A 73 -14.07 -16.72 1.26
N SER A 74 -14.86 -17.76 0.98
CA SER A 74 -14.66 -19.09 1.56
C SER A 74 -13.34 -19.73 1.11
N ARG A 75 -13.03 -19.67 -0.19
CA ARG A 75 -11.89 -20.38 -0.77
C ARG A 75 -10.58 -19.61 -0.72
N LEU A 76 -10.64 -18.28 -0.70
CA LEU A 76 -9.49 -17.37 -0.59
C LEU A 76 -9.30 -16.84 0.83
N LYS A 77 -9.95 -17.44 1.83
CA LYS A 77 -9.93 -16.98 3.22
C LYS A 77 -8.52 -16.73 3.75
N ALA A 78 -7.61 -17.68 3.54
CA ALA A 78 -6.24 -17.57 4.02
C ALA A 78 -5.44 -16.44 3.32
N PRO A 79 -5.36 -16.39 1.97
CA PRO A 79 -4.63 -15.31 1.29
C PRO A 79 -5.30 -13.94 1.50
N SER A 80 -6.64 -13.84 1.52
CA SER A 80 -7.33 -12.59 1.88
C SER A 80 -6.96 -12.08 3.27
N LYS A 81 -6.86 -12.98 4.26
CA LYS A 81 -6.43 -12.62 5.62
C LYS A 81 -4.99 -12.09 5.66
N LYS A 82 -4.11 -12.59 4.80
CA LYS A 82 -2.73 -12.08 4.72
C LYS A 82 -2.70 -10.67 4.13
N LEU A 83 -3.49 -10.42 3.07
CA LEU A 83 -3.61 -9.08 2.51
C LEU A 83 -4.19 -8.09 3.53
N THR A 84 -5.25 -8.46 4.26
CA THR A 84 -5.79 -7.63 5.36
C THR A 84 -4.73 -7.32 6.43
N LYS A 85 -3.88 -8.29 6.79
CA LYS A 85 -2.80 -8.05 7.76
C LYS A 85 -1.74 -7.09 7.22
N ALA A 86 -1.40 -7.20 5.93
CA ALA A 86 -0.46 -6.28 5.30
C ALA A 86 -1.03 -4.85 5.23
N GLY A 87 -2.33 -4.71 4.92
CA GLY A 87 -3.06 -3.45 5.01
C GLY A 87 -3.04 -2.85 6.41
N ALA A 88 -3.33 -3.66 7.44
CA ALA A 88 -3.30 -3.19 8.83
C ALA A 88 -1.90 -2.73 9.30
N GLU A 89 -0.83 -3.42 8.88
CA GLU A 89 0.54 -2.97 9.18
C GLU A 89 0.87 -1.67 8.45
N LEU A 90 0.44 -1.52 7.20
CA LEU A 90 0.57 -0.28 6.45
C LEU A 90 -0.18 0.87 7.13
N SER A 91 -1.45 0.66 7.50
CA SER A 91 -2.30 1.60 8.24
C SER A 91 -1.65 2.07 9.54
N ARG A 92 -1.05 1.16 10.31
CA ARG A 92 -0.32 1.50 11.55
C ARG A 92 0.82 2.49 11.30
N LEU A 93 1.56 2.34 10.20
CA LEU A 93 2.67 3.22 9.84
C LEU A 93 2.18 4.55 9.23
N ILE A 94 1.08 4.51 8.47
CA ILE A 94 0.40 5.72 7.97
C ILE A 94 0.04 6.64 9.13
N SER A 95 -0.49 6.13 10.24
CA SER A 95 -0.83 6.97 11.40
C SER A 95 0.38 7.69 12.01
N ILE A 96 1.59 7.11 11.91
CA ILE A 96 2.82 7.79 12.35
C ILE A 96 3.16 8.92 11.36
N LEU A 97 3.00 8.68 10.06
CA LEU A 97 3.21 9.68 9.02
C LEU A 97 2.17 10.82 9.09
N GLU A 98 0.93 10.50 9.46
CA GLU A 98 -0.13 11.47 9.74
C GLU A 98 0.27 12.40 10.90
N GLN A 99 0.71 11.84 12.03
CA GLN A 99 1.22 12.62 13.16
C GLN A 99 2.39 13.52 12.75
N GLU A 100 3.33 13.00 11.96
CA GLU A 100 4.45 13.78 11.44
C GLU A 100 4.00 14.89 10.48
N SER A 101 2.91 14.70 9.74
CA SER A 101 2.36 15.72 8.84
C SER A 101 1.69 16.88 9.58
N GLU A 102 1.05 16.60 10.72
CA GLU A 102 0.35 17.58 11.57
C GLU A 102 1.32 18.30 12.52
N HIS A 103 2.23 17.53 13.12
CA HIS A 103 3.18 17.98 14.12
C HIS A 103 4.57 17.40 13.83
N PRO A 104 5.32 17.98 12.89
CA PRO A 104 6.63 17.46 12.49
C PRO A 104 7.60 17.43 13.68
N ALA A 105 7.96 16.23 14.14
CA ALA A 105 8.72 16.02 15.37
C ALA A 105 9.76 14.89 15.27
N LEU A 106 9.67 14.04 14.24
CA LEU A 106 10.61 12.94 14.06
C LEU A 106 12.00 13.44 13.62
N ASP A 107 13.05 13.03 14.31
CA ASP A 107 14.40 13.29 13.82
C ASP A 107 14.73 12.45 12.57
N HIS A 108 15.91 12.69 12.00
CA HIS A 108 16.38 12.02 10.80
C HIS A 108 16.41 10.48 10.94
N GLU A 109 16.86 9.95 12.09
CA GLU A 109 16.93 8.51 12.31
C GLU A 109 15.53 7.88 12.32
N HIS A 110 14.60 8.49 13.04
CA HIS A 110 13.22 8.01 13.11
C HIS A 110 12.50 8.12 11.77
N LEU A 111 12.76 9.18 10.98
CA LEU A 111 12.22 9.33 9.62
C LEU A 111 12.76 8.27 8.66
N SER A 112 14.06 8.00 8.72
CA SER A 112 14.69 6.97 7.88
C SER A 112 14.09 5.60 8.19
N ARG A 113 13.96 5.27 9.48
CA ARG A 113 13.35 4.02 9.91
C ARG A 113 11.88 3.91 9.52
N LEU A 114 11.10 4.99 9.68
CA LEU A 114 9.70 5.02 9.25
C LEU A 114 9.59 4.73 7.75
N GLY A 115 10.43 5.36 6.93
CA GLY A 115 10.40 5.15 5.48
C GLY A 115 10.85 3.74 5.06
N GLU A 116 11.82 3.13 5.75
CA GLU A 116 12.16 1.72 5.54
C GLU A 116 10.99 0.77 5.90
N ASP A 117 10.36 1.01 7.04
CA ASP A 117 9.25 0.19 7.52
C ASP A 117 8.02 0.34 6.59
N LEU A 118 7.74 1.55 6.11
CA LEU A 118 6.74 1.80 5.07
C LEU A 118 7.07 1.05 3.77
N GLY A 119 8.34 1.02 3.38
CA GLY A 119 8.80 0.29 2.20
C GLY A 119 8.56 -1.21 2.32
N LYS A 120 8.85 -1.78 3.49
CA LYS A 120 8.59 -3.20 3.80
C LYS A 120 7.10 -3.50 3.83
N ALA A 121 6.28 -2.67 4.47
CA ALA A 121 4.84 -2.85 4.56
C ALA A 121 4.18 -2.79 3.18
N LEU A 122 4.52 -1.79 2.37
CA LEU A 122 4.02 -1.66 1.00
C LEU A 122 4.44 -2.85 0.12
N ALA A 123 5.69 -3.30 0.21
CA ALA A 123 6.14 -4.49 -0.51
C ALA A 123 5.40 -5.76 -0.07
N GLY A 124 5.14 -5.90 1.23
CA GLY A 124 4.33 -6.98 1.79
C GLY A 124 2.91 -6.99 1.24
N LEU A 125 2.25 -5.82 1.22
CA LEU A 125 0.91 -5.65 0.65
C LEU A 125 0.88 -6.06 -0.83
N ARG A 126 1.81 -5.54 -1.63
CA ARG A 126 1.93 -5.88 -3.06
C ARG A 126 2.19 -7.37 -3.31
N SER A 127 3.01 -8.00 -2.48
CA SER A 127 3.28 -9.44 -2.61
C SER A 127 2.02 -10.27 -2.35
N GLU A 128 1.26 -9.93 -1.31
CA GLU A 128 0.02 -10.65 -0.99
C GLU A 128 -1.10 -10.34 -2.01
N GLN A 129 -1.17 -9.11 -2.51
CA GLN A 129 -2.03 -8.73 -3.62
C GLN A 129 -1.71 -9.59 -4.87
N LEU A 130 -0.44 -9.65 -5.28
CA LEU A 130 -0.01 -10.43 -6.45
C LEU A 130 -0.35 -11.92 -6.29
N HIS A 131 -0.08 -12.47 -5.11
CA HIS A 131 -0.43 -13.86 -4.81
C HIS A 131 -1.94 -14.10 -4.95
N LEU A 132 -2.76 -13.18 -4.44
CA LEU A 132 -4.22 -13.26 -4.54
C LEU A 132 -4.71 -13.12 -5.99
N GLY A 133 -4.15 -12.20 -6.76
CA GLY A 133 -4.42 -12.04 -8.19
C GLY A 133 -4.16 -13.32 -8.99
N LYS A 134 -3.02 -14.00 -8.74
CA LYS A 134 -2.69 -15.29 -9.35
C LYS A 134 -3.74 -16.37 -9.05
N LEU A 135 -4.18 -16.47 -7.80
CA LEU A 135 -5.22 -17.42 -7.39
C LEU A 135 -6.58 -17.13 -8.04
N MET A 136 -6.81 -15.88 -8.43
CA MET A 136 -8.02 -15.44 -9.13
C MET A 136 -7.89 -15.46 -10.66
N GLY A 137 -6.77 -15.94 -11.21
CA GLY A 137 -6.54 -15.95 -12.66
C GLY A 137 -6.42 -14.54 -13.27
N ILE A 138 -5.96 -13.57 -12.47
CA ILE A 138 -5.54 -12.26 -12.97
C ILE A 138 -4.11 -12.45 -13.53
N PRO A 139 -3.87 -12.22 -14.83
CA PRO A 139 -2.54 -12.34 -15.39
C PRO A 139 -1.62 -11.30 -14.72
N ASP A 140 -0.38 -11.72 -14.45
CA ASP A 140 0.69 -10.77 -14.14
C ASP A 140 0.81 -9.89 -15.39
N GLY A 141 0.38 -8.62 -15.31
CA GLY A 141 0.19 -7.74 -16.46
C GLY A 141 1.34 -7.88 -17.47
N SER A 142 0.99 -8.22 -18.71
CA SER A 142 1.91 -8.16 -19.84
C SER A 142 2.50 -6.76 -19.93
N SER A 143 3.83 -6.73 -20.01
CA SER A 143 4.67 -5.55 -20.18
C SER A 143 4.23 -4.61 -21.30
#